data_AF-A0A0S1XB09-F1
#
_entry.id   AF-A0A0S1XB09-F1
#
_cell.length_a   1.000
_cell.length_b   1.000
_cell.length_c   1.000
_cell.angle_alpha   90.00
_cell.angle_beta   90.00
_cell.angle_gamma   90.00
#
_symmetry.space_group_name_H-M   'P 1'
#
loop_
_entity.id
_entity.type
_entity.pdbx_description
1 polymer ?
#
loop_
_entity_poly.entity_id
_entity_poly.type
_entity_poly.pdbx_seq_one_letter_code
_entity_poly.pdbx_strand_id
1 'polypeptide(L)'
;MEIKAVLGLRGLNPPEPAVRIVEALKDLKEGEGIEAIGDKPFKGILPKLEEASYRHELKKAGDAYILRIWNDGSAGEISGLDDVECAKEIEINENTNVGMLIERYPEALEVLIEYGFTPLKDETLRKTLAKTITLKEAKELGNLSDEKFGELLEKLKKLKE
;
A
#
# COMPACT_ATOMS: atom_id res chain seq x y z
N MET A 1 -15.48 18.61 19.47
CA MET A 1 -14.45 17.80 18.79
C MET A 1 -13.42 18.74 18.21
N GLU A 2 -12.19 18.69 18.71
CA GLU A 2 -11.09 19.60 18.34
C GLU A 2 -9.98 18.82 17.64
N ILE A 3 -9.41 19.36 16.56
CA ILE A 3 -8.24 18.76 15.89
C ILE A 3 -6.98 19.20 16.63
N LYS A 4 -6.32 18.26 17.30
CA LYS A 4 -5.12 18.50 18.09
C LYS A 4 -3.84 18.36 17.28
N ALA A 5 -3.83 17.48 16.28
CA ALA A 5 -2.66 17.20 15.48
C ALA A 5 -3.00 17.04 13.99
N VAL A 6 -2.05 17.47 13.14
CA VAL A 6 -2.11 17.30 11.69
C VAL A 6 -0.90 16.47 11.25
N LEU A 7 -1.16 15.35 10.57
CA LEU A 7 -0.16 14.41 10.08
C LEU A 7 0.00 14.57 8.56
N GLY A 8 1.19 15.00 8.14
CA GLY A 8 1.58 14.98 6.73
C GLY A 8 2.10 13.60 6.36
N LEU A 9 1.31 12.84 5.60
CA LEU A 9 1.59 11.46 5.20
C LEU A 9 1.82 11.31 3.69
N ARG A 10 2.02 12.45 3.01
CA ARG A 10 2.30 12.50 1.57
C ARG A 10 3.67 11.88 1.27
N GLY A 11 3.74 11.08 0.21
CA GLY A 11 4.94 10.38 -0.23
C GLY A 11 5.32 9.16 0.62
N LEU A 12 4.53 8.84 1.66
CA LEU A 12 4.77 7.66 2.49
C LEU A 12 4.09 6.43 1.89
N ASN A 13 4.82 5.33 1.85
CA ASN A 13 4.26 4.04 1.45
C ASN A 13 3.78 3.26 2.68
N PRO A 14 2.69 2.46 2.56
CA PRO A 14 2.27 1.53 3.60
C PRO A 14 3.43 0.64 4.07
N PRO A 15 3.52 0.28 5.37
CA PRO A 15 2.55 0.56 6.45
C PRO A 15 2.77 1.90 7.18
N GLU A 16 3.83 2.64 6.84
CA GLU A 16 4.25 3.85 7.57
C GLU A 16 3.16 4.90 7.82
N PRO A 17 2.30 5.29 6.84
CA PRO A 17 1.22 6.24 7.09
C PRO A 17 0.19 5.72 8.12
N ALA A 18 -0.07 4.42 8.14
CA ALA A 18 -0.97 3.83 9.11
C ALA A 18 -0.38 3.81 10.52
N VAL A 19 0.89 3.46 10.66
CA VAL A 19 1.60 3.46 11.95
C VAL A 19 1.49 4.84 12.60
N ARG A 20 1.79 5.90 11.84
CA ARG A 20 1.73 7.28 12.37
C ARG A 20 0.34 7.72 12.79
N ILE A 21 -0.69 7.31 12.04
CA ILE A 21 -2.08 7.58 12.40
C ILE A 21 -2.38 6.92 13.75
N VAL A 22 -2.11 5.62 13.87
CA VAL A 22 -2.40 4.86 15.10
C VAL A 22 -1.62 5.41 16.30
N GLU A 23 -0.34 5.74 16.14
CA GLU A 23 0.44 6.37 17.20
C GLU A 23 -0.18 7.69 17.65
N ALA A 24 -0.59 8.54 16.72
CA ALA A 24 -1.23 9.80 17.07
C ALA A 24 -2.59 9.59 17.76
N LEU A 25 -3.35 8.55 17.37
CA LEU A 25 -4.62 8.19 18.02
C LEU A 25 -4.42 7.72 19.47
N LYS A 26 -3.30 7.04 19.79
CA LYS A 26 -2.99 6.61 21.17
C LYS A 26 -2.82 7.78 22.14
N ASP A 27 -2.36 8.93 21.64
CA ASP A 27 -2.17 10.16 22.42
C ASP A 27 -3.43 11.06 22.46
N LEU A 28 -4.53 10.66 21.81
CA LEU A 28 -5.78 11.42 21.82
C LEU A 28 -6.64 11.09 23.04
N LYS A 29 -7.17 12.15 23.66
CA LYS A 29 -8.21 12.07 24.69
C LYS A 29 -9.61 12.13 24.07
N GLU A 30 -10.62 11.82 24.89
CA GLU A 30 -12.03 11.98 24.55
C GLU A 30 -12.32 13.41 24.07
N GLY A 31 -12.97 13.53 22.91
CA GLY A 31 -13.28 14.80 22.27
C GLY A 31 -12.16 15.40 21.41
N GLU A 32 -10.97 14.81 21.41
CA GLU A 32 -9.84 15.21 20.55
C GLU A 32 -9.85 14.41 19.23
N GLY A 33 -9.19 14.97 18.21
CA GLY A 33 -9.05 14.35 16.90
C GLY A 33 -7.75 14.70 16.20
N ILE A 34 -7.47 13.98 15.12
CA ILE A 34 -6.33 14.22 14.22
C ILE A 34 -6.80 14.40 12.79
N GLU A 35 -6.00 15.10 12.00
CA GLU A 35 -6.17 15.23 10.55
C GLU A 35 -4.95 14.65 9.83
N ALA A 36 -5.16 13.64 9.00
CA ALA A 36 -4.14 12.97 8.20
C ALA A 36 -4.27 13.37 6.72
N ILE A 37 -3.19 13.85 6.13
CA ILE A 37 -3.15 14.33 4.74
C ILE A 37 -2.22 13.43 3.92
N GLY A 38 -2.76 12.71 2.93
CA GLY A 38 -2.02 11.77 2.09
C GLY A 38 -2.31 11.94 0.61
N ASP A 39 -1.47 11.36 -0.25
CA ASP A 39 -1.67 11.25 -1.71
C ASP A 39 -2.58 10.08 -2.11
N LYS A 40 -2.85 9.15 -1.18
CA LYS A 40 -3.66 7.95 -1.42
C LYS A 40 -4.89 7.92 -0.51
N PRO A 41 -5.99 7.29 -0.95
CA PRO A 41 -7.13 7.04 -0.08
C PRO A 41 -6.72 6.05 1.00
N PHE A 42 -6.92 6.40 2.27
CA PHE A 42 -6.52 5.67 3.48
C PHE A 42 -7.26 4.32 3.69
N LYS A 43 -7.58 3.59 2.62
CA LYS A 43 -8.46 2.42 2.59
C LYS A 43 -8.06 1.32 3.59
N GLY A 44 -6.77 1.17 3.89
CA GLY A 44 -6.29 0.14 4.81
C GLY A 44 -6.59 0.39 6.29
N ILE A 45 -6.68 1.66 6.72
CA ILE A 45 -6.94 2.01 8.13
C ILE A 45 -8.42 2.26 8.39
N LEU A 46 -9.21 2.66 7.39
CA LEU A 46 -10.66 2.89 7.51
C LEU A 46 -11.42 1.76 8.25
N PRO A 47 -11.30 0.47 7.86
CA PRO A 47 -12.02 -0.59 8.54
C PRO A 47 -11.63 -0.68 10.02
N LYS A 48 -10.36 -0.45 10.36
CA LYS A 48 -9.89 -0.48 11.74
C LYS A 48 -10.43 0.66 12.58
N LEU A 49 -10.61 1.83 11.97
CA LEU A 49 -11.25 2.97 12.63
C LEU A 49 -12.72 2.67 12.91
N GLU A 50 -13.43 2.03 11.97
CA GLU A 50 -14.81 1.58 12.20
C GLU A 50 -14.89 0.51 13.30
N GLU A 51 -14.02 -0.50 13.25
CA GLU A 51 -13.96 -1.58 14.26
C GLU A 51 -13.65 -1.03 15.66
N ALA A 52 -12.69 -0.10 15.74
CA ALA A 52 -12.33 0.54 17.00
C ALA A 52 -13.27 1.70 17.38
N SER A 53 -14.42 1.85 16.71
CA SER A 53 -15.44 2.87 16.99
C SER A 53 -14.92 4.32 16.96
N TYR A 54 -13.88 4.61 16.17
CA TYR A 54 -13.45 5.98 15.92
C TYR A 54 -14.36 6.65 14.88
N ARG A 55 -14.83 7.84 15.21
CA ARG A 55 -15.51 8.69 14.24
C ARG A 55 -14.50 9.20 13.24
N HIS A 56 -14.73 9.01 11.94
CA HIS A 56 -13.81 9.47 10.92
C HIS A 56 -14.55 10.05 9.70
N GLU A 57 -13.88 10.94 8.97
CA GLU A 57 -14.37 11.59 7.77
C GLU A 57 -13.25 11.67 6.73
N LEU A 58 -13.46 11.08 5.56
CA LEU A 58 -12.53 11.16 4.44
C LEU A 58 -13.03 12.20 3.43
N LYS A 59 -12.22 13.21 3.16
CA LYS A 59 -12.48 14.26 2.17
C LYS A 59 -11.39 14.31 1.13
N LYS A 60 -11.76 14.31 -0.16
CA LYS A 60 -10.82 14.56 -1.26
C LYS A 60 -10.69 16.07 -1.50
N ALA A 61 -9.47 16.58 -1.52
CA ALA A 61 -9.14 17.97 -1.79
C ALA A 61 -8.08 18.04 -2.91
N GLY A 62 -8.54 18.22 -4.15
CA GLY A 62 -7.67 18.15 -5.34
C GLY A 62 -7.07 16.75 -5.49
N ASP A 63 -5.73 16.68 -5.57
CA ASP A 63 -4.94 15.44 -5.62
C ASP A 63 -4.59 14.88 -4.23
N ALA A 64 -5.06 15.51 -3.15
CA ALA A 64 -4.82 15.03 -1.78
C ALA A 64 -6.09 14.44 -1.15
N TYR A 65 -5.88 13.48 -0.25
CA TYR A 65 -6.89 12.90 0.61
C TYR A 65 -6.68 13.39 2.05
N ILE A 66 -7.73 13.93 2.65
CA ILE A 66 -7.75 14.43 4.03
C ILE A 66 -8.64 13.50 4.83
N LEU A 67 -8.05 12.73 5.74
CA LEU A 67 -8.76 11.87 6.68
C LEU A 67 -8.78 12.53 8.05
N ARG A 68 -9.96 12.86 8.55
CA ARG A 68 -10.15 13.37 9.91
C ARG A 68 -10.67 12.25 10.79
N ILE A 69 -10.12 12.14 11.99
CA ILE A 69 -10.47 11.09 12.93
C ILE A 69 -10.68 11.76 14.29
N TRP A 70 -11.75 11.40 14.98
CA TRP A 70 -12.11 11.92 16.29
C TRP A 70 -12.41 10.77 17.24
N ASN A 71 -11.92 10.91 18.47
CA ASN A 71 -12.27 10.03 19.56
C ASN A 71 -13.49 10.61 20.28
N ASP A 72 -14.65 9.92 20.25
CA ASP A 72 -15.85 10.36 20.96
C ASP A 72 -15.94 9.84 22.41
N GLY A 73 -14.93 9.12 22.88
CA GLY A 73 -14.94 8.45 24.20
C GLY A 73 -15.28 6.97 24.11
N SER A 74 -15.81 6.53 22.96
CA SER A 74 -16.12 5.13 22.66
C SER A 74 -14.97 4.40 21.95
N ALA A 75 -13.87 5.09 21.68
CA ALA A 75 -12.82 4.58 20.81
C ALA A 75 -11.89 3.59 21.53
N GLY A 76 -11.70 2.41 20.92
CA GLY A 76 -10.89 1.32 21.44
C GLY A 76 -9.42 1.36 21.02
N GLU A 77 -8.64 0.41 21.50
CA GLU A 77 -7.27 0.19 21.03
C GLU A 77 -7.30 -0.45 19.63
N ILE A 78 -6.61 0.18 18.67
CA ILE A 78 -6.44 -0.39 17.33
C ILE A 78 -5.38 -1.49 17.41
N SER A 79 -5.85 -2.74 17.50
CA SER A 79 -4.99 -3.93 17.49
C SER A 79 -4.68 -4.40 16.06
N GLY A 80 -3.51 -5.01 15.87
CA GLY A 80 -3.08 -5.56 14.57
C GLY A 80 -2.45 -4.56 13.61
N LEU A 81 -1.44 -3.78 14.01
CA LEU A 81 -0.69 -2.92 13.08
C LEU A 81 -0.06 -3.71 11.91
N ASP A 82 0.26 -4.98 12.12
CA ASP A 82 0.71 -5.93 11.09
C ASP A 82 -0.33 -6.15 9.98
N ASP A 83 -1.63 -6.09 10.28
CA ASP A 83 -2.71 -6.28 9.30
C ASP A 83 -3.04 -5.00 8.51
N VAL A 84 -2.36 -3.87 8.74
CA VAL A 84 -2.65 -2.61 7.99
C VAL A 84 -2.06 -2.65 6.57
N GLU A 85 -1.58 -3.79 6.12
CA GLU A 85 -1.09 -4.07 4.78
C GLU A 85 -2.18 -4.13 3.70
N CYS A 86 -3.14 -3.22 3.63
CA CYS A 86 -4.10 -3.21 2.52
C CYS A 86 -4.51 -1.81 2.05
N ALA A 87 -3.55 -1.09 1.48
CA ALA A 87 -3.86 -0.35 0.26
C ALA A 87 -3.61 -1.28 -0.93
N LYS A 88 -4.61 -2.12 -1.26
CA LYS A 88 -4.66 -3.04 -2.43
C LYS A 88 -4.72 -2.30 -3.77
N GLU A 89 -3.87 -1.31 -3.96
CA GLU A 89 -3.69 -0.61 -5.25
C GLU A 89 -2.21 -0.31 -5.45
N ILE A 90 -1.40 -1.36 -5.62
CA ILE A 90 -0.15 -1.16 -6.35
C ILE A 90 -0.53 -0.91 -7.81
N GLU A 91 -0.18 0.27 -8.31
CA GLU A 91 -0.17 0.51 -9.75
C GLU A 91 0.98 -0.32 -10.32
N ILE A 92 0.66 -1.30 -11.14
CA ILE A 92 1.65 -2.15 -11.80
C ILE A 92 2.18 -1.37 -13.01
N ASN A 93 3.40 -0.84 -12.88
CA ASN A 93 4.14 -0.11 -13.91
C ASN A 93 5.61 -0.54 -13.91
N GLU A 94 6.43 0.02 -14.80
CA GLU A 94 7.83 -0.39 -14.95
C GLU A 94 8.68 -0.23 -13.67
N ASN A 95 8.30 0.67 -12.77
CA ASN A 95 9.00 0.94 -11.52
C ASN A 95 8.49 0.07 -10.36
N THR A 96 7.49 -0.78 -10.58
CA THR A 96 6.99 -1.69 -9.56
C THR A 96 8.07 -2.71 -9.20
N ASN A 97 8.33 -2.85 -7.89
CA ASN A 97 9.27 -3.85 -7.37
C ASN A 97 8.73 -5.26 -7.59
N VAL A 98 9.56 -6.14 -8.13
CA VAL A 98 9.15 -7.50 -8.52
C VAL A 98 8.81 -8.35 -7.28
N GLY A 99 9.59 -8.22 -6.21
CA GLY A 99 9.36 -8.90 -4.94
C GLY A 99 8.02 -8.51 -4.34
N MET A 100 7.75 -7.20 -4.27
CA MET A 100 6.47 -6.67 -3.80
C MET A 100 5.30 -7.15 -4.68
N LEU A 101 5.47 -7.18 -6.00
CA LEU A 101 4.44 -7.67 -6.92
C LEU A 101 4.09 -9.14 -6.64
N ILE A 102 5.09 -10.02 -6.51
CA ILE A 102 4.88 -11.46 -6.28
C ILE A 102 4.33 -11.73 -4.88
N GLU A 103 4.77 -10.98 -3.86
CA GLU A 103 4.22 -11.08 -2.50
C GLU A 103 2.73 -10.69 -2.48
N ARG A 104 2.33 -9.73 -3.31
CA ARG A 104 0.92 -9.28 -3.42
C ARG A 104 0.07 -10.15 -4.33
N TYR A 105 0.63 -10.61 -5.44
CA TYR A 105 -0.02 -11.43 -6.46
C TYR A 105 0.86 -12.66 -6.72
N PRO A 106 0.67 -13.78 -6.00
CA PRO A 106 1.46 -14.99 -6.23
C PRO A 106 1.30 -15.52 -7.66
N GLU A 107 0.15 -15.28 -8.30
CA GLU A 107 -0.14 -15.60 -9.70
C GLU A 107 0.73 -14.80 -10.69
N ALA A 108 1.21 -13.61 -10.30
CA ALA A 108 2.12 -12.82 -11.15
C ALA A 108 3.44 -13.54 -11.41
N LEU A 109 3.85 -14.44 -10.52
CA LEU A 109 5.06 -15.24 -10.70
C LEU A 109 4.99 -16.11 -11.96
N GLU A 110 3.86 -16.77 -12.20
CA GLU A 110 3.69 -17.63 -13.37
C GLU A 110 3.77 -16.81 -14.66
N VAL A 111 3.10 -15.66 -14.69
CA VAL A 111 3.16 -14.71 -15.81
C VAL A 111 4.60 -14.22 -16.04
N LEU A 112 5.33 -13.87 -14.98
CA LEU A 112 6.74 -13.48 -15.12
C LEU A 112 7.58 -14.63 -15.71
N ILE A 113 7.40 -15.86 -15.25
CA ILE A 113 8.15 -17.00 -15.78
C ILE A 113 7.84 -17.24 -17.27
N GLU A 114 6.58 -17.12 -17.69
CA GLU A 114 6.16 -17.26 -19.10
C GLU A 114 6.90 -16.30 -20.04
N TYR A 115 7.20 -15.08 -19.57
CA TYR A 115 7.86 -14.03 -20.36
C TYR A 115 9.39 -14.04 -20.24
N GLY A 116 9.98 -15.10 -19.67
CA GLY A 116 11.43 -15.31 -19.66
C GLY A 116 12.12 -14.98 -18.34
N PHE A 117 11.38 -14.59 -17.30
CA PHE A 117 11.93 -14.30 -15.98
C PHE A 117 12.16 -15.59 -15.16
N THR A 118 12.79 -16.58 -15.78
CA THR A 118 13.04 -17.92 -15.25
C THR A 118 13.84 -17.97 -13.93
N PRO A 119 14.77 -17.03 -13.60
CA PRO A 119 15.47 -17.04 -12.31
C PRO A 119 14.54 -16.91 -11.10
N LEU A 120 13.35 -16.33 -11.28
CA LEU A 120 12.35 -16.16 -10.22
C LEU A 120 11.66 -17.48 -9.83
N LYS A 121 11.84 -18.55 -10.61
CA LYS A 121 11.34 -19.89 -10.28
C LYS A 121 12.04 -20.47 -9.05
N ASP A 122 13.30 -20.11 -8.82
CA ASP A 122 14.02 -20.52 -7.63
C ASP A 122 13.59 -19.67 -6.44
N GLU A 123 13.19 -20.31 -5.33
CA GLU A 123 12.67 -19.61 -4.17
C GLU A 123 13.73 -18.69 -3.52
N THR A 124 14.99 -19.11 -3.52
CA THR A 124 16.08 -18.35 -2.89
C THR A 124 16.38 -17.09 -3.71
N LEU A 125 16.48 -17.24 -5.04
CA LEU A 125 16.65 -16.11 -5.95
C LEU A 125 15.42 -15.19 -5.92
N ARG A 126 14.20 -15.73 -5.87
CA ARG A 126 12.98 -14.94 -5.73
C ARG A 126 12.99 -14.08 -4.46
N LYS A 127 13.40 -14.63 -3.32
CA LYS A 127 13.44 -13.89 -2.05
C LYS A 127 14.55 -12.83 -1.99
N THR A 128 15.62 -13.00 -2.77
CA THR A 128 16.79 -12.12 -2.77
C THR A 128 16.75 -11.13 -3.93
N LEU A 129 16.79 -11.63 -5.16
CA LEU A 129 16.85 -10.83 -6.39
C LEU A 129 15.55 -10.06 -6.65
N ALA A 130 14.38 -10.68 -6.45
CA ALA A 130 13.12 -10.00 -6.76
C ALA A 130 12.89 -8.76 -5.89
N LYS A 131 13.36 -8.80 -4.64
CA LYS A 131 13.24 -7.66 -3.71
C LYS A 131 14.16 -6.49 -4.09
N THR A 132 15.22 -6.73 -4.86
CA THR A 132 16.19 -5.70 -5.23
C THR A 132 15.93 -5.06 -6.59
N ILE A 133 15.08 -5.66 -7.42
CA ILE A 133 14.86 -5.20 -8.80
C ILE A 133 13.40 -4.78 -9.07
N THR A 134 13.25 -3.85 -10.00
CA THR A 134 11.97 -3.42 -10.59
C THR A 134 11.63 -4.20 -11.85
N LEU A 135 10.38 -4.12 -12.33
CA LEU A 135 9.95 -4.75 -13.58
C LEU A 135 10.79 -4.28 -14.78
N LYS A 136 11.21 -3.01 -14.79
CA LYS A 136 12.12 -2.44 -15.78
C LYS A 136 13.49 -3.12 -15.78
N GLU A 137 14.14 -3.18 -14.63
CA GLU A 137 15.46 -3.81 -14.50
C GLU A 137 15.38 -5.30 -14.85
N ALA A 138 14.28 -5.95 -14.45
CA ALA A 138 14.04 -7.34 -14.77
C ALA A 138 13.85 -7.55 -16.30
N LYS A 139 13.20 -6.63 -17.01
CA LYS A 139 13.10 -6.62 -18.49
C LYS A 139 14.47 -6.52 -19.14
N GLU A 140 15.34 -5.64 -18.62
CA GLU A 140 16.71 -5.47 -19.13
C GLU A 140 17.55 -6.73 -18.91
N LEU A 141 17.44 -7.36 -17.74
CA LEU A 141 18.11 -8.63 -17.44
C LEU A 141 17.61 -9.79 -18.30
N GLY A 142 16.31 -9.82 -18.60
CA GLY A 142 15.67 -10.83 -19.44
C GLY A 142 15.77 -10.59 -20.94
N ASN A 143 16.36 -9.47 -21.37
CA ASN A 143 16.42 -9.02 -22.77
C ASN A 143 15.04 -9.07 -23.47
N LEU A 144 14.00 -8.63 -22.76
CA LEU A 144 12.63 -8.66 -23.25
C LEU A 144 12.32 -7.41 -24.08
N SER A 145 11.80 -7.60 -25.30
CA SER A 145 11.39 -6.50 -26.17
C SER A 145 10.29 -5.63 -25.53
N ASP A 146 10.27 -4.33 -25.85
CA ASP A 146 9.25 -3.39 -25.38
C ASP A 146 7.82 -3.85 -25.65
N GLU A 147 7.57 -4.45 -26.82
CA GLU A 147 6.26 -5.00 -27.20
C GLU A 147 5.79 -6.07 -26.21
N LYS A 148 6.64 -7.08 -25.96
CA LYS A 148 6.34 -8.17 -25.03
C LYS A 148 6.25 -7.70 -23.57
N PHE A 149 7.04 -6.69 -23.22
CA PHE A 149 6.96 -6.08 -21.89
C PHE A 149 5.64 -5.34 -21.68
N GLY A 150 5.13 -4.66 -22.71
CA GLY A 150 3.79 -4.08 -22.70
C GLY A 150 2.71 -5.13 -22.45
N GLU A 151 2.74 -6.24 -23.20
CA GLU A 151 1.80 -7.36 -23.03
C GLU A 151 1.87 -7.97 -21.62
N LEU A 152 3.08 -8.11 -21.06
CA LEU A 152 3.29 -8.55 -19.69
C LEU A 152 2.63 -7.62 -18.68
N LEU A 153 2.86 -6.30 -18.79
CA LEU A 153 2.25 -5.32 -17.91
C LEU A 153 0.72 -5.35 -17.99
N GLU A 154 0.15 -5.52 -19.19
CA GLU A 154 -1.29 -5.66 -19.35
C GLU A 154 -1.81 -6.94 -18.69
N LYS A 155 -1.14 -8.08 -18.86
CA LYS A 155 -1.49 -9.33 -18.17
C LYS A 155 -1.43 -9.15 -16.64
N LEU A 156 -0.37 -8.53 -16.13
CA LEU A 156 -0.21 -8.30 -14.70
C LEU A 156 -1.30 -7.37 -14.14
N LYS A 157 -1.69 -6.34 -14.91
CA LYS A 157 -2.81 -5.46 -14.53
C LYS A 157 -4.15 -6.20 -14.48
N LYS A 158 -4.38 -7.17 -15.35
CA LYS A 158 -5.58 -8.02 -15.32
C LYS A 158 -5.66 -8.93 -14.10
N LEU A 159 -4.52 -9.24 -13.45
CA LEU A 159 -4.51 -9.97 -12.17
C LEU A 159 -5.04 -9.12 -11.00
N LYS A 160 -5.24 -7.81 -11.20
CA LYS A 160 -5.90 -6.92 -10.22
C LYS A 160 -7.43 -7.04 -10.27
N GLU A 161 -8.02 -7.58 -11.35
CA GLU A 161 -9.47 -7.68 -11.56
C GLU A 161 -10.13 -8.90 -10.90
#